data_AF-A0A2V7YAX8-F1
#
_entry.id   AF-A0A2V7YAX8-F1
#
_cell.length_a   1.000
_cell.length_b   1.000
_cell.length_c   1.000
_cell.angle_alpha   90.00
_cell.angle_beta   90.00
_cell.angle_gamma   90.00
#
_symmetry.space_group_name_H-M   'P 1'
#
loop_
_entity.id
_entity.type
_entity.pdbx_description
1 polymer ?
#
loop_
_entity_poly.entity_id
_entity_poly.type
_entity_poly.pdbx_seq_one_letter_code
_entity_poly.pdbx_strand_id
1 'polypeptide(L)'
;MRFYQALLLLYPAPFRAEYQEELCDTFTERARELSGFLAPPRILLAALADVVPNAIAAHWDVLRQDLAYAARSLRRTPGFALTAVLVVALGVGANTAVFSLADFIFVRPLPYADAGRLVKLWQTTQGFGTMEASPANYRDWKAMTTSFSAMGAYWRNAVNLVGAAEPQRLEIVRATPELLPLLGVKPLIGRLFTAEDVQKG
;
A
#
# COMPACT_ATOMS: atom_id res chain seq x y z
N MET A 1 36.13 16.70 33.20
CA MET A 1 36.24 17.46 31.93
C MET A 1 36.12 16.61 30.67
N ARG A 2 36.85 15.49 30.52
CA ARG A 2 36.74 14.61 29.32
C ARG A 2 35.32 14.13 28.96
N PHE A 3 34.47 13.89 29.96
CA PHE A 3 33.08 13.47 29.74
C PHE A 3 32.20 14.55 29.14
N TYR A 4 32.31 15.81 29.60
CA TYR A 4 31.54 16.93 29.05
C TYR A 4 31.99 17.24 27.61
N GLN A 5 33.29 17.18 27.34
CA GLN A 5 33.81 17.27 25.96
C GLN A 5 33.27 16.18 25.04
N ALA A 6 33.12 14.95 25.53
CA ALA A 6 32.48 13.87 24.77
C ALA A 6 31.00 14.15 24.50
N LEU A 7 30.28 14.77 25.45
CA LEU A 7 28.90 15.20 25.30
C LEU A 7 28.73 16.31 24.27
N LEU A 8 29.71 17.20 24.08
CA LEU A 8 29.67 18.23 23.04
C LEU A 8 29.69 17.65 21.62
N LEU A 9 30.01 16.36 21.44
CA LEU A 9 29.83 15.68 20.15
C LEU A 9 28.37 15.63 19.70
N LEU A 10 27.42 15.76 20.63
CA LEU A 10 25.99 15.82 20.33
C LEU A 10 25.57 17.14 19.67
N TYR A 11 26.40 18.19 19.68
CA TYR A 11 26.11 19.45 19.01
C TYR A 11 26.50 19.42 17.52
N PRO A 12 25.85 20.26 16.68
CA PRO A 12 26.24 20.40 15.28
C PRO A 12 27.71 20.79 15.16
N ALA A 13 28.44 20.20 14.20
CA ALA A 13 29.84 20.51 13.95
C ALA A 13 30.16 22.02 13.82
N PRO A 14 29.38 22.84 13.10
CA PRO A 14 29.66 24.28 13.00
C PRO A 14 29.49 25.00 14.35
N PHE A 15 28.47 24.64 15.14
CA PHE A 15 28.24 25.24 16.46
C PHE A 15 29.34 24.84 17.46
N ARG A 16 29.75 23.57 17.45
CA ARG A 16 30.87 23.09 18.28
C ARG A 16 32.18 23.80 17.93
N ALA A 17 32.45 24.04 16.66
CA ALA A 17 33.69 24.71 16.24
C ALA A 17 33.80 26.14 16.80
N GLU A 18 32.68 26.82 17.03
CA GLU A 18 32.64 28.21 17.46
C GLU A 18 32.49 28.36 18.99
N TYR A 19 31.70 27.51 19.65
CA TYR A 19 31.32 27.71 21.06
C TYR A 19 31.86 26.64 22.04
N GLN A 20 32.71 25.70 21.60
CA GLN A 20 33.17 24.59 22.45
C GLN A 20 33.94 25.03 23.70
N GLU A 21 34.84 26.02 23.59
CA GLU A 21 35.65 26.48 24.73
C GLU A 21 34.76 27.18 25.77
N GLU A 22 33.89 28.08 25.32
CA GLU A 22 32.99 28.86 26.18
C GLU A 22 31.97 27.98 26.92
N LEU A 23 31.43 26.94 26.25
CA LEU A 23 30.55 25.97 26.88
C LEU A 23 31.26 25.12 27.94
N CYS A 24 32.52 24.73 27.66
CA CYS A 24 33.33 24.02 28.65
C CYS A 24 33.54 24.88 29.89
N ASP A 25 33.97 26.13 29.70
CA ASP A 25 34.26 27.05 30.81
C ASP A 25 33.02 27.30 31.68
N THR A 26 31.88 27.59 31.05
CA THR A 26 30.60 27.81 31.75
C THR A 26 30.17 26.58 32.55
N PHE A 27 30.34 25.37 31.98
CA PHE A 27 30.02 24.14 32.68
C PHE A 27 31.00 23.84 33.82
N THR A 28 32.29 24.15 33.65
CA THR A 28 33.30 23.97 34.71
C THR A 28 32.98 24.82 35.94
N GLU A 29 32.47 26.03 35.72
CA GLU A 29 32.08 26.97 36.75
C GLU A 29 30.85 26.44 37.52
N ARG A 30 29.78 26.05 36.80
CA ARG A 30 28.58 25.43 37.40
C ARG A 30 28.86 24.12 38.12
N ALA A 31 29.80 23.30 37.63
CA ALA A 31 30.16 22.04 38.27
C ALA A 31 30.88 22.24 39.61
N ARG A 32 31.54 23.39 39.81
CA ARG A 32 32.26 23.72 41.05
C ARG A 32 31.29 24.04 42.20
N GLU A 33 30.14 24.63 41.88
CA GLU A 33 29.07 24.93 42.85
C GLU A 33 28.36 23.67 43.36
N LEU A 34 28.38 22.57 42.59
CA LEU A 34 27.73 21.30 42.92
C LEU A 34 28.59 20.35 43.79
N SER A 35 29.61 20.87 44.48
CA SER A 35 30.59 20.07 45.25
C SER A 35 30.00 19.42 46.51
N GLY A 36 30.28 18.11 46.70
CA GLY A 36 29.76 17.28 47.81
C GLY A 36 29.97 15.77 47.59
N PHE A 37 29.67 14.93 48.60
CA PHE A 37 29.88 13.47 48.53
C PHE A 37 29.05 12.76 47.44
N LEU A 38 27.89 13.32 47.06
CA LEU A 38 27.03 12.86 45.95
C LEU A 38 27.20 13.71 44.67
N ALA A 39 28.28 14.48 44.55
CA ALA A 39 28.52 15.36 43.38
C ALA A 39 28.62 14.63 42.03
N PRO A 40 29.34 13.49 41.86
CA PRO A 40 29.56 12.91 40.54
C PRO A 40 28.28 12.58 39.75
N PRO A 41 27.25 11.90 40.31
CA PRO A 41 26.02 11.63 39.57
C PRO A 41 25.19 12.89 39.31
N ARG A 42 25.22 13.89 40.21
CA ARG A 42 24.51 15.16 40.03
C ARG A 42 25.11 16.00 38.90
N ILE A 43 26.43 16.02 38.78
CA ILE A 43 27.14 16.73 37.70
C ILE A 43 26.84 16.08 36.34
N LEU A 44 26.78 14.75 36.28
CA LEU A 44 26.38 14.03 35.06
C LEU A 44 24.94 14.33 34.63
N LEU A 45 24.01 14.32 35.58
CA LEU A 45 22.60 14.65 35.31
C LEU A 45 22.43 16.11 34.87
N ALA A 46 23.13 17.04 35.52
CA ALA A 46 23.13 18.45 35.14
C ALA A 46 23.74 18.67 33.74
N ALA A 47 24.83 17.98 33.42
CA ALA A 47 25.43 18.01 32.08
C ALA A 47 24.46 17.53 31.00
N LEU A 48 23.79 16.40 31.24
CA LEU A 48 22.83 15.84 30.29
C LEU A 48 21.58 16.71 30.14
N ALA A 49 21.05 17.22 31.25
CA ALA A 49 19.87 18.09 31.26
C ALA A 49 20.11 19.43 30.53
N ASP A 50 21.36 19.91 30.52
CA ASP A 50 21.75 21.13 29.81
C ASP A 50 22.09 20.84 28.33
N VAL A 51 22.91 19.82 28.04
CA VAL A 51 23.41 19.54 26.70
C VAL A 51 22.32 19.03 25.76
N VAL A 52 21.46 18.11 26.20
CA VAL A 52 20.48 17.46 25.30
C VAL A 52 19.48 18.44 24.69
N PRO A 53 18.73 19.26 25.45
CA PRO A 53 17.76 20.19 24.87
C PRO A 53 18.44 21.30 24.05
N ASN A 54 19.59 21.81 24.51
CA ASN A 54 20.33 22.85 23.80
C ASN A 54 20.95 22.32 22.49
N ALA A 55 21.43 21.08 22.46
CA ALA A 55 21.90 20.43 21.23
C ALA A 55 20.77 20.24 20.21
N ILE A 56 19.57 19.87 20.66
CA ILE A 56 18.39 19.75 19.79
C ILE A 56 18.00 21.13 19.22
N ALA A 57 17.97 22.16 20.06
CA ALA A 57 17.69 23.53 19.62
C ALA A 57 18.72 24.02 18.58
N ALA A 58 20.00 23.79 18.83
CA ALA A 58 21.07 24.14 17.89
C ALA A 58 20.93 23.39 16.55
N HIS A 59 20.59 22.10 16.55
CA HIS A 59 20.30 21.35 15.32
C HIS A 59 19.11 21.94 14.55
N TRP A 60 18.08 22.36 15.28
CA TRP A 60 16.89 22.95 14.69
C TRP A 60 17.19 24.29 14.00
N ASP A 61 17.98 25.14 14.63
CA ASP A 61 18.37 26.43 14.06
C ASP A 61 19.20 26.26 12.78
N VAL A 62 20.16 25.33 12.79
CA VAL A 62 20.95 24.97 11.59
C VAL A 62 20.04 24.45 10.49
N LEU A 63 19.16 23.49 10.79
CA LEU A 63 18.24 22.92 9.81
C LEU A 63 17.29 23.97 9.22
N ARG A 64 16.77 24.89 10.04
CA ARG A 64 15.91 25.98 9.59
C ARG A 64 16.65 26.92 8.66
N GLN A 65 17.89 27.27 9.00
CA GLN A 65 18.72 28.12 8.17
C GLN A 65 19.03 27.43 6.84
N ASP A 66 19.49 26.19 6.86
CA ASP A 66 19.79 25.40 5.66
C ASP A 66 18.56 25.24 4.77
N LEU A 67 17.38 24.98 5.34
CA LEU A 67 16.14 24.86 4.58
C LEU A 67 15.74 26.19 3.91
N ALA A 68 15.88 27.31 4.62
CA ALA A 68 15.62 28.64 4.07
C ALA A 68 16.60 28.99 2.95
N TYR A 69 17.89 28.65 3.13
CA TYR A 69 18.92 28.81 2.11
C TYR A 69 18.65 27.95 0.88
N ALA A 70 18.34 26.66 1.07
CA ALA A 70 17.99 25.74 -0.01
C ALA A 70 16.77 26.25 -0.78
N ALA A 71 15.69 26.64 -0.10
CA ALA A 71 14.49 27.19 -0.73
C ALA A 71 14.80 28.48 -1.53
N ARG A 72 15.66 29.36 -1.01
CA ARG A 72 16.09 30.57 -1.72
C ARG A 72 16.94 30.24 -2.94
N SER A 73 17.78 29.21 -2.85
CA SER A 73 18.60 28.70 -3.95
C SER A 73 17.72 28.14 -5.08
N LEU A 74 16.75 27.28 -4.75
CA LEU A 74 15.78 26.74 -5.71
C LEU A 74 14.98 27.84 -6.42
N ARG A 75 14.58 28.90 -5.69
CA ARG A 75 13.88 30.05 -6.27
C ARG A 75 14.77 30.91 -7.19
N ARG A 76 16.09 30.88 -7.00
CA ARG A 76 17.04 31.60 -7.87
C ARG A 76 17.28 30.88 -9.19
N THR A 77 17.15 29.56 -9.24
CA THR A 77 17.39 28.75 -10.44
C THR A 77 16.16 27.89 -10.79
N PRO A 78 15.00 28.51 -11.09
CA PRO A 78 13.73 27.80 -11.21
C PRO A 78 13.71 26.77 -12.35
N GLY A 79 14.45 26.99 -13.45
CA GLY A 79 14.51 26.03 -14.56
C GLY A 79 15.14 24.69 -14.18
N PHE A 80 16.26 24.72 -13.46
CA PHE A 80 16.91 23.51 -12.95
C PHE A 80 16.02 22.80 -11.94
N ALA A 81 15.49 23.55 -10.96
CA ALA A 81 14.61 23.01 -9.93
C ALA A 81 13.38 22.33 -10.53
N LEU A 82 12.71 22.98 -11.50
CA LEU A 82 11.53 22.41 -12.17
C LEU A 82 11.89 21.11 -12.90
N THR A 83 13.01 21.10 -13.64
CA THR A 83 13.45 19.92 -14.39
C THR A 83 13.73 18.75 -13.44
N ALA A 84 14.46 19.00 -12.36
CA ALA A 84 14.74 17.99 -11.34
C ALA A 84 13.44 17.44 -10.69
N VAL A 85 12.52 18.32 -10.34
CA VAL A 85 11.20 17.93 -9.78
C VAL A 85 10.42 17.09 -10.77
N LEU A 86 10.38 17.46 -12.06
CA LEU A 86 9.68 16.70 -13.08
C LEU A 86 10.28 15.30 -13.28
N VAL A 87 11.61 15.19 -13.32
CA VAL A 87 12.29 13.90 -13.44
C VAL A 87 11.96 12.99 -12.25
N VAL A 88 12.01 13.51 -11.03
CA VAL A 88 11.65 12.75 -9.82
C VAL A 88 10.17 12.37 -9.85
N ALA A 89 9.28 13.30 -10.20
CA ALA A 89 7.85 13.06 -10.26
C ALA A 89 7.50 11.97 -11.30
N LEU A 90 8.14 12.00 -12.47
CA LEU A 90 7.96 10.97 -13.51
C LEU A 90 8.47 9.61 -13.04
N GLY A 91 9.64 9.54 -12.40
CA GLY A 91 10.18 8.29 -11.88
C GLY A 91 9.29 7.66 -10.81
N VAL A 92 8.85 8.46 -9.84
CA VAL A 92 7.94 8.00 -8.77
C VAL A 92 6.56 7.63 -9.34
N GLY A 93 6.01 8.46 -10.23
CA GLY A 93 4.71 8.26 -10.85
C GLY A 93 4.65 7.00 -11.73
N ALA A 94 5.68 6.77 -12.55
CA ALA A 94 5.77 5.58 -13.40
C ALA A 94 5.82 4.30 -12.57
N ASN A 95 6.68 4.26 -11.54
CA ASN A 95 6.76 3.10 -10.65
C ASN A 95 5.43 2.86 -9.93
N THR A 96 4.80 3.93 -9.42
CA THR A 96 3.50 3.82 -8.73
C THR A 96 2.40 3.32 -9.67
N ALA A 97 2.37 3.78 -10.93
CA ALA A 97 1.39 3.35 -11.92
C ALA A 97 1.54 1.86 -12.27
N VAL A 98 2.77 1.40 -12.48
CA VAL A 98 3.06 -0.03 -12.74
C VAL A 98 2.60 -0.89 -11.56
N PHE A 99 2.95 -0.51 -10.33
CA PHE A 99 2.53 -1.26 -9.14
C PHE A 99 1.01 -1.21 -8.92
N SER A 100 0.35 -0.08 -9.19
CA SER A 100 -1.11 0.04 -9.06
C SER A 100 -1.84 -0.86 -10.06
N LEU A 101 -1.35 -0.92 -11.30
CA LEU A 101 -1.90 -1.82 -12.31
C LEU A 101 -1.63 -3.29 -11.96
N ALA A 102 -0.43 -3.59 -11.48
CA ALA A 102 -0.07 -4.94 -11.05
C ALA A 102 -0.93 -5.39 -9.85
N ASP A 103 -1.18 -4.52 -8.88
CA ASP A 103 -2.07 -4.79 -7.74
C ASP A 103 -3.49 -5.11 -8.20
N PHE A 104 -4.01 -4.30 -9.13
CA PHE A 104 -5.35 -4.50 -9.70
C PHE A 104 -5.48 -5.82 -10.47
N ILE A 105 -4.44 -6.23 -11.21
CA ILE A 105 -4.47 -7.44 -12.05
C ILE A 105 -4.17 -8.71 -11.24
N PHE A 106 -3.15 -8.67 -10.37
CA PHE A 106 -2.59 -9.87 -9.74
C PHE A 106 -2.97 -10.05 -8.28
N VAL A 107 -3.12 -8.95 -7.53
CA VAL A 107 -3.15 -9.02 -6.06
C VAL A 107 -4.56 -9.05 -5.51
N ARG A 108 -5.55 -8.45 -6.20
CA ARG A 108 -6.95 -8.60 -5.80
C ARG A 108 -7.42 -10.01 -6.16
N PRO A 109 -7.60 -10.92 -5.18
CA PRO A 109 -8.20 -12.21 -5.47
C PRO A 109 -9.57 -11.97 -6.08
N LEU A 110 -9.92 -12.74 -7.11
CA LEU A 110 -11.26 -12.73 -7.69
C LEU A 110 -12.29 -12.73 -6.53
N PRO A 111 -13.29 -11.85 -6.53
CA PRO A 111 -14.21 -11.65 -5.40
C PRO A 111 -15.23 -12.79 -5.30
N TYR A 112 -14.74 -14.03 -5.28
CA TYR A 112 -15.50 -15.26 -5.12
C TYR A 112 -15.15 -15.89 -3.79
N ALA A 113 -16.12 -16.56 -3.17
CA ALA A 113 -15.85 -17.43 -2.04
C ALA A 113 -14.86 -18.53 -2.46
N ASP A 114 -13.84 -18.79 -1.62
CA ASP A 114 -12.83 -19.82 -1.87
C ASP A 114 -12.16 -19.75 -3.26
N ALA A 115 -11.82 -18.55 -3.75
CA ALA A 115 -11.28 -18.35 -5.10
C ALA A 115 -10.10 -19.26 -5.48
N GLY A 116 -9.25 -19.65 -4.51
CA GLY A 116 -8.13 -20.59 -4.72
C GLY A 116 -8.54 -22.04 -5.04
N ARG A 117 -9.82 -22.39 -4.90
CA ARG A 117 -10.38 -23.72 -5.20
C ARG A 117 -11.22 -23.74 -6.48
N LEU A 118 -11.39 -22.58 -7.13
CA LEU A 118 -12.19 -22.44 -8.34
C LEU A 118 -11.32 -22.69 -9.57
N VAL A 119 -11.80 -23.55 -10.47
CA VAL A 119 -11.18 -23.79 -11.78
C VAL A 119 -12.22 -23.66 -12.87
N LYS A 120 -11.82 -23.10 -14.02
CA LYS A 120 -12.66 -23.07 -15.22
C LYS A 120 -12.28 -24.23 -16.13
N LEU A 121 -13.28 -25.03 -16.48
CA LEU A 121 -13.12 -26.16 -17.39
C LEU A 121 -13.28 -25.71 -18.85
N TRP A 122 -12.40 -26.19 -19.71
CA TRP A 122 -12.39 -25.93 -21.15
C TRP A 122 -12.32 -27.25 -21.91
N GLN A 123 -12.79 -27.24 -23.15
CA GLN A 123 -12.68 -28.33 -24.10
C GLN A 123 -11.56 -28.06 -25.08
N THR A 124 -10.91 -29.13 -25.50
CA THR A 124 -9.92 -29.10 -26.58
C THR A 124 -10.48 -29.91 -27.74
N THR A 125 -10.39 -29.38 -28.96
CA THR A 125 -10.64 -30.15 -30.18
C THR A 125 -9.48 -29.99 -31.14
N GLN A 126 -9.41 -30.83 -32.16
CA GLN A 126 -8.35 -30.78 -33.15
C GLN A 126 -8.33 -29.39 -33.83
N GLY A 127 -7.23 -28.65 -33.65
CA GLY A 127 -7.07 -27.28 -34.15
C GLY A 127 -7.45 -26.15 -33.20
N PHE A 128 -8.10 -26.42 -32.05
CA PHE A 128 -8.46 -25.41 -31.05
C PHE A 128 -8.16 -25.86 -29.62
N GLY A 129 -7.23 -25.14 -28.96
CA GLY A 129 -6.73 -25.46 -27.61
C GLY A 129 -7.65 -25.11 -26.46
N THR A 130 -8.65 -24.24 -26.66
CA THR A 130 -9.53 -23.74 -25.60
C THR A 130 -10.90 -23.40 -26.16
N MET A 131 -11.88 -24.25 -25.91
CA MET A 131 -13.27 -24.06 -26.32
C MET A 131 -14.21 -24.19 -25.13
N GLU A 132 -15.33 -23.46 -25.15
CA GLU A 132 -16.37 -23.60 -24.14
C GLU A 132 -17.06 -24.96 -24.25
N ALA A 133 -17.49 -25.50 -23.11
CA ALA A 133 -18.09 -26.82 -23.06
C ALA A 133 -19.49 -26.85 -23.67
N SER A 134 -19.77 -27.84 -24.53
CA SER A 134 -21.14 -28.08 -24.98
C SER A 134 -22.04 -28.46 -23.77
N PRO A 135 -23.34 -28.15 -23.82
CA PRO A 135 -24.26 -28.52 -22.74
C PRO A 135 -24.30 -30.04 -22.45
N ALA A 136 -24.13 -30.87 -23.49
CA ALA A 136 -24.07 -32.32 -23.34
C ALA A 136 -22.82 -32.74 -22.55
N ASN A 137 -21.65 -32.23 -22.94
CA ASN A 137 -20.41 -32.56 -22.28
C ASN A 137 -20.37 -32.02 -20.83
N TYR A 138 -20.99 -30.87 -20.55
CA TYR A 138 -21.16 -30.41 -19.16
C TYR A 138 -21.94 -31.42 -18.31
N ARG A 139 -23.05 -31.97 -18.83
CA ARG A 139 -23.84 -32.99 -18.12
C ARG A 139 -23.02 -34.24 -17.88
N ASP A 140 -22.31 -34.69 -18.90
CA ASP A 140 -21.42 -35.85 -18.85
C ASP A 140 -20.32 -35.67 -17.81
N TRP A 141 -19.64 -34.53 -17.81
CA TRP A 141 -18.61 -34.21 -16.82
C TRP A 141 -19.15 -34.12 -15.41
N LYS A 142 -20.32 -33.50 -15.23
CA LYS A 142 -20.98 -33.40 -13.93
C LYS A 142 -21.37 -34.77 -13.38
N ALA A 143 -21.77 -35.70 -14.25
CA ALA A 143 -22.15 -37.06 -13.86
C ALA A 143 -20.94 -37.98 -13.60
N MET A 144 -19.85 -37.81 -14.36
CA MET A 144 -18.70 -38.73 -14.32
C MET A 144 -17.57 -38.27 -13.40
N THR A 145 -17.47 -36.97 -13.07
CA THR A 145 -16.32 -36.45 -12.30
C THR A 145 -16.59 -36.43 -10.80
N THR A 146 -15.68 -37.00 -10.01
CA THR A 146 -15.74 -37.01 -8.55
C THR A 146 -14.75 -36.06 -7.88
N SER A 147 -13.82 -35.48 -8.65
CA SER A 147 -12.77 -34.60 -8.15
C SER A 147 -13.24 -33.19 -7.74
N PHE A 148 -14.46 -32.79 -8.09
CA PHE A 148 -15.00 -31.46 -7.81
C PHE A 148 -16.15 -31.55 -6.80
N SER A 149 -16.16 -30.65 -5.80
CA SER A 149 -17.26 -30.59 -4.82
C SER A 149 -18.57 -30.07 -5.41
N ALA A 150 -18.51 -29.23 -6.44
CA ALA A 150 -19.66 -28.68 -7.15
C ALA A 150 -19.25 -28.23 -8.55
N MET A 151 -20.21 -28.21 -9.49
CA MET A 151 -19.96 -27.80 -10.87
C MET A 151 -21.13 -26.98 -11.42
N GLY A 152 -20.88 -25.70 -11.68
CA GLY A 152 -21.81 -24.79 -12.34
C GLY A 152 -21.41 -24.52 -13.79
N ALA A 153 -22.39 -24.29 -14.65
CA ALA A 153 -22.15 -23.81 -16.01
C ALA A 153 -22.81 -22.45 -16.23
N TYR A 154 -22.23 -21.69 -17.15
CA TYR A 154 -22.77 -20.39 -17.54
C TYR A 154 -22.52 -20.10 -19.01
N TRP A 155 -23.38 -19.26 -19.58
CA TRP A 155 -23.25 -18.76 -20.94
C TRP A 155 -23.68 -17.29 -20.99
N ARG A 156 -22.86 -16.43 -21.59
CA ARG A 156 -23.20 -15.02 -21.80
C ARG A 156 -24.04 -14.86 -23.05
N ASN A 157 -25.09 -14.05 -22.97
CA ASN A 157 -25.93 -13.73 -24.11
C ASN A 157 -26.39 -12.27 -24.01
N ALA A 158 -26.85 -11.69 -25.11
CA ALA A 158 -27.49 -10.38 -25.12
C ALA A 158 -28.95 -10.53 -25.52
N VAL A 159 -29.85 -9.86 -24.81
CA VAL A 159 -31.29 -9.83 -25.13
C VAL A 159 -31.77 -8.39 -25.20
N ASN A 160 -32.76 -8.12 -26.03
CA ASN A 160 -33.44 -6.83 -26.03
C ASN A 160 -34.64 -6.91 -25.09
N LEU A 161 -34.62 -6.13 -24.01
CA LEU A 161 -35.75 -5.95 -23.12
C LEU A 161 -36.69 -4.93 -23.78
N VAL A 162 -37.89 -5.41 -24.12
CA VAL A 162 -38.95 -4.60 -24.71
C VAL A 162 -40.13 -4.55 -23.72
N GLY A 163 -40.70 -3.36 -23.52
CA GLY A 163 -41.80 -3.13 -22.58
C GLY A 163 -42.51 -1.82 -22.90
N ALA A 164 -43.00 -1.12 -21.86
CA ALA A 164 -43.65 0.18 -22.02
C ALA A 164 -42.68 1.35 -22.30
N ALA A 165 -41.39 1.14 -22.07
CA ALA A 165 -40.33 2.11 -22.30
C ALA A 165 -39.52 1.77 -23.57
N GLU A 166 -38.54 2.63 -23.90
CA GLU A 166 -37.63 2.40 -25.01
C GLU A 166 -36.91 1.04 -24.89
N PRO A 167 -36.76 0.27 -25.98
CA PRO A 167 -36.05 -0.99 -25.97
C PRO A 167 -34.61 -0.83 -25.47
N GLN A 168 -34.23 -1.65 -24.50
CA GLN A 168 -32.87 -1.68 -23.95
C GLN A 168 -32.21 -3.02 -24.23
N ARG A 169 -31.00 -2.98 -24.79
CA ARG A 169 -30.18 -4.17 -24.95
C ARG A 169 -29.48 -4.49 -23.64
N LEU A 170 -29.73 -5.67 -23.08
CA LEU A 170 -29.17 -6.15 -21.83
C LEU A 170 -28.25 -7.32 -22.08
N GLU A 171 -27.07 -7.28 -21.47
CA GLU A 171 -26.21 -8.45 -21.31
C GLU A 171 -26.76 -9.32 -20.19
N ILE A 172 -27.01 -10.59 -20.49
CA ILE A 172 -27.54 -11.58 -19.55
C ILE A 172 -26.58 -12.77 -19.45
N VAL A 173 -26.63 -13.45 -18.32
CA VAL A 173 -25.95 -14.73 -18.12
C VAL A 173 -26.99 -15.79 -17.88
N ARG A 174 -26.98 -16.82 -18.72
CA ARG A 174 -27.68 -18.07 -18.42
C ARG A 174 -26.75 -18.88 -17.52
N ALA A 175 -27.22 -19.27 -16.36
CA ALA A 175 -26.44 -19.98 -15.37
C ALA A 175 -27.20 -21.22 -14.89
N THR A 176 -26.48 -22.27 -14.50
CA THR A 176 -27.10 -23.37 -13.75
C THR A 176 -27.35 -22.93 -12.31
N PRO A 177 -28.33 -23.54 -11.60
CA PRO A 177 -28.66 -23.17 -10.22
C PRO A 177 -27.47 -23.21 -9.25
N GLU A 178 -26.49 -24.07 -9.52
CA GLU A 178 -25.32 -24.27 -8.65
C GLU A 178 -24.25 -23.19 -8.81
N LEU A 179 -24.27 -22.41 -9.89
CA LEU A 179 -23.20 -21.45 -10.20
C LEU A 179 -23.10 -20.33 -9.15
N LEU A 180 -24.21 -19.65 -8.87
CA LEU A 180 -24.22 -18.51 -7.95
C LEU A 180 -23.87 -18.91 -6.51
N PRO A 181 -24.42 -20.00 -5.94
CA PRO A 181 -23.97 -20.54 -4.66
C PRO A 181 -22.48 -20.91 -4.65
N LEU A 182 -21.98 -21.54 -5.73
CA LEU A 182 -20.57 -21.94 -5.86
C LEU A 182 -19.63 -20.72 -5.83
N LEU A 183 -20.06 -19.59 -6.38
CA LEU A 183 -19.30 -18.33 -6.32
C LEU A 183 -19.47 -17.56 -5.00
N GLY A 184 -20.31 -18.06 -4.08
CA GLY A 184 -20.61 -17.42 -2.80
C GLY A 184 -21.56 -16.21 -2.90
N VAL A 185 -22.28 -16.06 -4.01
CA VAL A 185 -23.20 -14.94 -4.24
C VAL A 185 -24.45 -15.12 -3.37
N LYS A 186 -24.78 -14.09 -2.59
CA LYS A 186 -26.00 -14.03 -1.78
C LYS A 186 -26.95 -13.00 -2.38
N PRO A 187 -28.22 -13.35 -2.67
CA PRO A 187 -29.18 -12.38 -3.16
C PRO A 187 -29.49 -11.35 -2.07
N LEU A 188 -29.50 -10.06 -2.42
CA LEU A 188 -29.93 -9.00 -1.50
C LEU A 188 -31.45 -9.02 -1.28
N ILE A 189 -32.19 -9.43 -2.31
CA ILE A 189 -33.65 -9.51 -2.30
C ILE A 189 -34.05 -10.82 -2.99
N GLY A 190 -35.05 -11.51 -2.43
CA GLY A 190 -35.60 -12.73 -3.00
C GLY A 190 -34.75 -13.98 -2.75
N ARG A 191 -34.84 -14.95 -3.66
CA ARG A 191 -34.13 -16.24 -3.59
C ARG A 191 -33.33 -16.50 -4.88
N LEU A 192 -32.32 -17.35 -4.78
CA LEU A 192 -31.62 -17.87 -5.96
C LEU A 192 -32.49 -18.88 -6.71
N PHE A 193 -32.12 -19.15 -7.95
CA PHE A 193 -32.72 -20.19 -8.78
C PHE A 193 -32.39 -21.58 -8.19
N THR A 194 -33.34 -22.48 -8.29
CA THR A 194 -33.27 -23.87 -7.83
C THR A 194 -33.41 -24.83 -9.02
N ALA A 195 -33.24 -26.13 -8.80
CA ALA A 195 -33.41 -27.14 -9.85
C ALA A 195 -34.83 -27.13 -10.46
N GLU A 196 -35.84 -26.71 -9.69
CA GLU A 196 -37.24 -26.62 -10.14
C GLU A 196 -37.47 -25.48 -11.14
N ASP A 197 -36.63 -24.44 -11.07
CA ASP A 197 -36.71 -23.27 -11.96
C ASP A 197 -36.01 -23.56 -13.32
N VAL A 198 -35.35 -24.71 -13.47
CA VAL A 198 -34.62 -25.08 -14.69
C VAL A 198 -35.59 -25.57 -15.75
N GLN A 199 -35.79 -24.78 -16.79
CA GLN A 199 -36.58 -25.17 -17.96
C GLN A 199 -35.71 -25.93 -18.97
N LYS A 200 -36.28 -26.96 -19.61
CA LYS A 200 -35.66 -27.60 -20.77
C LYS A 200 -35.70 -26.61 -21.94
N GLY A 201 -34.53 -26.10 -22.32
CA GLY A 201 -34.31 -25.35 -23.55
C GLY A 201 -34.11 -26.27 -24.74
#